data_AF-A0AAV7KKX5-F1
#
_entry.id   AF-A0AAV7KKX5-F1
#
_cell.length_a   1.000
_cell.length_b   1.000
_cell.length_c   1.000
_cell.angle_alpha   90.00
_cell.angle_beta   90.00
_cell.angle_gamma   90.00
#
_symmetry.space_group_name_H-M   'P 1'
#
loop_
_entity.id
_entity.type
_entity.pdbx_description
1 polymer ?
#
loop_
_entity_poly.entity_id
_entity_poly.type
_entity_poly.pdbx_seq_one_letter_code
_entity_poly.pdbx_strand_id
1 'polypeptide(L)'
;MEVYVLQQFHFHWAAEGSNWGSENQFDGKSIYRSSEIHLVSRNTQFNSSQAGDQPNGFLVSGIKVRICEYSDFYPFFGANNTYLDQIKADPDEVWGIYLRLSDIYNCDGLCTDTNSYYTSQGSFTTSHAVKL
;
A
#
# COMPACT_ATOMS: atom_id res chain seq x y z
N MET A 1 24.02 -6.29 2.91
CA MET A 1 22.68 -5.83 3.28
C MET A 1 22.03 -5.34 2.01
N GLU A 2 20.85 -5.86 1.67
CA GLU A 2 20.09 -5.34 0.52
C GLU A 2 19.40 -4.04 0.95
N VAL A 3 19.36 -3.07 0.04
CA VAL A 3 18.71 -1.79 0.26
C VAL A 3 17.61 -1.65 -0.79
N TYR A 4 16.41 -1.31 -0.34
CA TYR A 4 15.26 -1.12 -1.21
C TYR A 4 14.80 0.34 -1.11
N VAL A 5 14.42 0.91 -2.24
CA VAL A 5 13.91 2.29 -2.34
C VAL A 5 12.45 2.26 -2.76
N LEU A 6 11.58 2.92 -1.99
CA LEU A 6 10.16 3.04 -2.30
C LEU A 6 9.99 3.72 -3.67
N GLN A 7 9.14 3.17 -4.53
CA GLN A 7 8.85 3.73 -5.85
C GLN A 7 7.41 4.25 -5.92
N GLN A 8 6.46 3.46 -5.44
CA GLN A 8 5.04 3.79 -5.48
C GLN A 8 4.30 3.05 -4.36
N PHE A 9 3.04 3.45 -4.17
CA PHE A 9 2.09 2.71 -3.34
C PHE A 9 0.72 2.71 -4.00
N HIS A 10 -0.08 1.72 -3.66
CA HIS A 10 -1.46 1.64 -4.11
C HIS A 10 -2.32 0.91 -3.07
N PHE A 11 -3.63 1.02 -3.23
CA PHE A 11 -4.61 0.40 -2.36
C PHE A 11 -5.38 -0.68 -3.11
N HIS A 12 -5.70 -1.74 -2.40
CA HIS A 12 -6.76 -2.69 -2.74
C HIS A 12 -7.88 -2.49 -1.74
N TRP A 13 -9.11 -2.40 -2.21
CA TRP A 13 -10.28 -2.25 -1.33
C TRP A 13 -11.51 -2.91 -1.95
N ALA A 14 -12.51 -3.16 -1.11
CA ALA A 14 -13.80 -3.69 -1.54
C ALA A 14 -14.88 -2.62 -1.57
N ALA A 15 -15.99 -2.92 -2.25
CA ALA A 15 -17.22 -2.15 -2.11
C ALA A 15 -17.72 -2.15 -0.65
N GLU A 16 -18.48 -1.11 -0.31
CA GLU A 16 -19.10 -0.97 1.01
C GLU A 16 -19.93 -2.21 1.38
N GLY A 17 -19.83 -2.64 2.64
CA GLY A 17 -20.50 -3.85 3.15
C GLY A 17 -19.82 -5.17 2.78
N SER A 18 -18.76 -5.15 1.95
CA SER A 18 -17.94 -6.33 1.70
C SER A 18 -16.87 -6.52 2.77
N ASN A 19 -16.71 -7.75 3.22
CA ASN A 19 -15.62 -8.15 4.11
C ASN A 19 -14.33 -8.51 3.34
N TRP A 20 -14.27 -8.35 2.01
CA TRP A 20 -13.26 -8.95 1.13
C TRP A 20 -12.54 -7.91 0.26
N GLY A 21 -11.64 -7.13 0.85
CA GLY A 21 -10.89 -6.09 0.12
C GLY A 21 -9.36 -6.22 0.15
N SER A 22 -8.79 -6.91 1.15
CA SER A 22 -7.36 -7.24 1.16
C SER A 22 -7.05 -8.43 0.27
N GLU A 23 -5.93 -8.39 -0.46
CA GLU A 23 -5.47 -9.51 -1.27
C GLU A 23 -4.94 -10.66 -0.41
N ASN A 24 -4.14 -10.34 0.61
CA ASN A 24 -3.60 -11.36 1.50
C ASN A 24 -4.62 -11.77 2.57
N GLN A 25 -4.70 -13.07 2.91
CA GLN A 25 -5.55 -13.58 3.98
C GLN A 25 -4.72 -14.32 5.04
N PHE A 26 -5.01 -14.08 6.32
CA PHE A 26 -4.51 -14.91 7.43
C PHE A 26 -5.66 -15.79 7.95
N ASP A 27 -5.40 -17.09 8.08
CA ASP A 27 -6.29 -18.13 8.61
C ASP A 27 -7.69 -18.20 7.99
N GLY A 28 -7.83 -17.86 6.70
CA GLY A 28 -9.11 -17.90 5.98
C GLY A 28 -10.20 -16.97 6.54
N LYS A 29 -9.86 -16.11 7.51
CA LYS A 29 -10.78 -15.16 8.14
C LYS A 29 -10.53 -13.77 7.59
N SER A 30 -11.47 -13.26 6.80
CA SER A 30 -11.45 -11.89 6.25
C SER A 30 -11.99 -10.83 7.23
N ILE A 31 -12.17 -11.21 8.50
CA ILE A 31 -13.17 -10.63 9.40
C ILE A 31 -12.92 -9.15 9.80
N TYR A 32 -11.82 -8.53 9.34
CA TYR A 32 -11.45 -7.13 9.64
C TYR A 32 -10.74 -6.39 8.48
N ARG A 33 -10.91 -6.77 7.20
CA ARG A 33 -9.97 -6.39 6.12
C ARG A 33 -10.62 -5.77 4.88
N SER A 34 -11.16 -4.56 5.05
CA SER A 34 -11.79 -3.81 3.96
C SER A 34 -10.78 -3.28 2.93
N SER A 35 -9.51 -3.14 3.30
CA SER A 35 -8.46 -2.72 2.36
C SER A 35 -7.04 -3.15 2.77
N GLU A 36 -6.13 -3.11 1.80
CA GLU A 36 -4.69 -3.37 1.94
C GLU A 36 -3.91 -2.31 1.15
N ILE A 37 -2.84 -1.78 1.74
CA ILE A 37 -1.89 -0.87 1.08
C ILE A 37 -0.67 -1.67 0.68
N HIS A 38 -0.22 -1.52 -0.55
CA HIS A 38 1.05 -2.05 -1.02
C HIS A 38 2.07 -0.93 -1.14
N LEU A 39 3.19 -1.06 -0.43
CA LEU A 39 4.37 -0.22 -0.62
C LEU A 39 5.36 -0.96 -1.50
N VAL A 40 5.53 -0.51 -2.75
CA VAL A 40 6.36 -1.18 -3.74
C VAL A 40 7.75 -0.54 -3.75
N SER A 41 8.75 -1.31 -3.32
CA SER A 41 10.14 -0.86 -3.23
C SER A 41 11.03 -1.65 -4.19
N ARG A 42 11.93 -0.95 -4.89
CA ARG A 42 12.90 -1.54 -5.81
C ARG A 42 14.23 -1.77 -5.12
N ASN A 43 14.88 -2.89 -5.36
CA ASN A 43 16.24 -3.14 -4.91
C ASN A 43 17.23 -2.18 -5.60
N THR A 44 18.04 -1.47 -4.81
CA THR A 44 18.96 -0.44 -5.33
C THR A 44 20.07 -1.00 -6.22
N GLN A 45 20.30 -2.31 -6.21
CA GLN A 45 21.29 -2.97 -7.06
C GLN A 45 20.89 -3.03 -8.55
N PHE A 46 19.60 -2.93 -8.86
CA PHE A 46 19.08 -3.07 -10.21
C PHE A 46 18.35 -1.81 -10.61
N ASN A 47 18.56 -1.30 -11.82
CA ASN A 47 17.69 -0.24 -12.31
C ASN A 47 16.27 -0.76 -12.53
N SER A 48 15.35 0.16 -12.75
CA SER A 48 13.93 -0.13 -12.91
C SER A 48 13.64 -1.18 -14.00
N SER A 49 14.31 -1.10 -15.15
CA SER A 49 14.13 -2.07 -16.25
C SER A 49 14.69 -3.47 -15.95
N GLN A 50 15.67 -3.58 -15.06
CA GLN A 50 16.31 -4.86 -14.70
C GLN A 50 15.61 -5.55 -13.54
N ALA A 51 15.03 -4.79 -12.62
CA ALA A 51 14.45 -5.31 -11.40
C ALA A 51 13.29 -6.31 -11.67
N GLY A 52 12.53 -6.13 -12.75
CA GLY A 52 11.43 -7.03 -13.12
C GLY A 52 11.85 -8.46 -13.39
N ASP A 53 13.10 -8.66 -13.82
CA ASP A 53 13.64 -9.98 -14.17
C ASP A 53 14.42 -10.63 -13.01
N GLN A 54 14.53 -9.94 -11.86
CA GLN A 54 15.30 -10.43 -10.72
C GLN A 54 14.36 -10.96 -9.62
N PRO A 55 14.63 -12.16 -9.07
CA PRO A 55 13.84 -12.71 -7.96
C PRO A 55 13.79 -11.83 -6.70
N ASN A 56 14.81 -10.97 -6.50
CA ASN A 56 14.92 -9.99 -5.42
C ASN A 56 14.88 -8.54 -5.95
N GLY A 57 14.33 -8.32 -7.14
CA GLY A 57 14.28 -6.99 -7.75
C GLY A 57 13.31 -6.04 -7.05
N PHE A 58 12.28 -6.59 -6.41
CA PHE A 58 11.28 -5.83 -5.69
C PHE A 58 10.98 -6.44 -4.31
N LEU A 59 10.65 -5.56 -3.38
CA LEU A 59 10.08 -5.87 -2.08
C LEU A 59 8.75 -5.13 -1.98
N VAL A 60 7.67 -5.86 -1.71
CA VAL A 60 6.35 -5.27 -1.48
C VAL A 60 5.97 -5.45 -0.02
N SER A 61 5.73 -4.34 0.68
CA SER A 61 5.19 -4.37 2.05
C SER A 61 3.68 -4.18 1.99
N GLY A 62 2.93 -5.23 2.33
CA GLY A 62 1.47 -5.20 2.45
C GLY A 62 1.04 -4.79 3.86
N ILE A 63 0.26 -3.71 3.97
CA ILE A 63 -0.27 -3.19 5.24
C ILE A 63 -1.78 -3.31 5.21
N LYS A 64 -2.36 -4.03 6.17
CA LYS A 64 -3.82 -4.20 6.26
C LYS A 64 -4.44 -3.02 6.96
N VAL A 65 -5.49 -2.46 6.37
CA VAL A 65 -6.20 -1.31 6.94
C VAL A 65 -7.53 -1.78 7.49
N ARG A 66 -7.84 -1.34 8.71
CA ARG A 66 -9.11 -1.58 9.38
C ARG A 66 -9.73 -0.23 9.71
N ILE A 67 -11.04 -0.11 9.47
CA ILE A 67 -11.81 1.04 9.92
C ILE A 67 -11.97 0.95 11.44
N CYS A 68 -11.54 2.00 12.14
CA CYS A 68 -11.73 2.21 13.57
C CYS A 68 -12.61 3.45 13.81
N GLU A 69 -13.06 3.65 15.05
CA GLU A 69 -13.98 4.75 15.41
C GLU A 69 -13.37 6.16 15.20
N TYR A 70 -12.04 6.26 15.09
CA TYR A 70 -11.31 7.49 14.75
C TYR A 70 -10.73 7.34 13.35
N SER A 71 -11.37 7.96 12.35
CA SER A 71 -11.20 7.64 10.92
C SER A 71 -10.20 8.52 10.16
N ASP A 72 -9.40 9.33 10.84
CA ASP A 72 -8.55 10.31 10.16
C ASP A 72 -7.18 9.70 9.83
N PHE A 73 -7.09 9.04 8.67
CA PHE A 73 -5.80 8.76 8.03
C PHE A 73 -5.39 9.99 7.20
N TYR A 74 -5.10 11.08 7.92
CA TYR A 74 -4.65 12.31 7.31
C TYR A 74 -3.29 12.10 6.62
N PRO A 75 -3.08 12.56 5.37
CA PRO A 75 -3.95 13.42 4.55
C PRO A 75 -4.85 12.69 3.52
N PHE A 76 -4.92 11.35 3.52
CA PHE A 76 -5.62 10.60 2.47
C PHE A 76 -7.11 10.36 2.77
N PHE A 77 -7.47 10.06 4.02
CA PHE A 77 -8.85 9.86 4.46
C PHE A 77 -9.15 10.82 5.62
N GLY A 78 -10.17 11.66 5.46
CA GLY A 78 -10.55 12.68 6.43
C GLY A 78 -11.82 13.41 5.99
N ALA A 79 -12.41 14.19 6.91
CA ALA A 79 -13.74 14.75 6.71
C ALA A 79 -13.83 15.85 5.63
N ASN A 80 -12.74 16.51 5.23
CA ASN A 80 -12.74 17.58 4.22
C ASN A 80 -11.38 17.76 3.51
N ASN A 81 -11.40 18.02 2.19
CA ASN A 81 -10.24 18.39 1.35
C ASN A 81 -9.09 17.37 1.36
N THR A 82 -9.43 16.09 1.23
CA THR A 82 -8.45 15.02 1.12
C THR A 82 -7.83 14.99 -0.28
N TYR A 83 -6.68 14.32 -0.41
CA TYR A 83 -6.13 14.03 -1.74
C TYR A 83 -7.09 13.23 -2.63
N LEU A 84 -7.95 12.38 -2.04
CA LEU A 84 -8.94 11.63 -2.79
C LEU A 84 -10.06 12.51 -3.36
N ASP A 85 -10.44 13.57 -2.65
CA ASP A 85 -11.43 14.51 -3.18
C ASP A 85 -10.88 15.28 -4.38
N GLN A 86 -9.59 15.61 -4.36
CA GLN A 86 -8.89 16.23 -5.47
C GLN A 86 -8.76 15.27 -6.66
N ILE A 87 -8.34 14.03 -6.43
CA ILE A 87 -8.25 12.98 -7.47
C ILE A 87 -9.61 12.66 -8.08
N LYS A 88 -10.70 12.66 -7.28
CA LYS A 88 -12.04 12.44 -7.85
C LYS A 88 -12.51 13.57 -8.76
N ALA A 89 -12.01 14.79 -8.52
CA ALA A 89 -12.36 15.97 -9.30
C ALA A 89 -11.53 16.08 -10.59
N ASP A 90 -10.35 15.45 -10.66
CA ASP A 90 -9.47 15.43 -11.84
C ASP A 90 -9.32 13.99 -12.38
N PRO A 91 -9.85 13.70 -13.58
CA PRO A 91 -9.87 12.34 -14.12
C PRO A 91 -8.50 11.80 -14.55
N ASP A 92 -7.47 12.64 -14.64
CA ASP A 92 -6.18 12.25 -15.22
C ASP A 92 -5.11 12.03 -14.14
N GLU A 93 -4.65 13.10 -13.45
CA GLU A 93 -3.58 13.01 -12.45
C GLU A 93 -3.52 14.25 -11.57
N VAL A 94 -3.38 14.06 -10.24
CA VAL A 94 -3.13 15.16 -9.30
C VAL A 94 -1.68 15.14 -8.84
N TRP A 95 -0.97 16.22 -9.13
CA TRP A 95 0.43 16.42 -8.72
C TRP A 95 0.55 16.97 -7.31
N GLY A 96 1.70 16.75 -6.67
CA GLY A 96 2.02 17.32 -5.35
C GLY A 96 1.53 16.50 -4.15
N ILE A 97 1.07 15.28 -4.39
CA ILE A 97 0.73 14.31 -3.35
C ILE A 97 2.02 13.60 -2.93
N TYR A 98 2.54 13.97 -1.75
CA TYR A 98 3.72 13.33 -1.18
C TYR A 98 3.34 12.49 0.03
N LEU A 99 3.60 11.19 -0.07
CA LEU A 99 3.56 10.29 1.07
C LEU A 99 4.90 10.41 1.80
N ARG A 100 4.89 10.85 3.08
CA ARG A 100 6.05 10.60 3.94
C ARG A 100 5.86 9.24 4.57
N LEU A 101 6.88 8.39 4.54
CA LEU A 101 6.85 7.10 5.22
C LEU A 101 6.54 7.25 6.73
N SER A 102 6.95 8.36 7.34
CA SER A 102 6.56 8.70 8.70
C SER A 102 5.05 8.85 8.88
N ASP A 103 4.31 9.31 7.86
CA ASP A 103 2.85 9.41 7.92
C ASP A 103 2.20 8.00 7.88
N ILE A 104 2.90 6.97 7.41
CA ILE A 104 2.45 5.57 7.50
C ILE A 104 2.83 4.95 8.85
N TYR A 105 4.09 5.13 9.28
CA TYR A 105 4.63 4.46 10.47
C TYR A 105 4.32 5.16 11.79
N ASN A 106 4.07 6.49 11.77
CA ASN A 106 3.78 7.27 12.97
C ASN A 106 2.29 7.64 13.09
N CYS A 107 1.43 7.21 12.17
CA CYS A 107 0.00 7.45 12.30
C CYS A 107 -0.57 6.53 13.38
N ASP A 108 -1.35 7.12 14.30
CA ASP A 108 -2.13 6.49 15.37
C ASP A 108 -3.19 5.44 14.89
N GLY A 109 -3.02 4.82 13.71
CA GLY A 109 -4.02 3.91 13.13
C GLY A 109 -3.59 2.95 12.02
N LEU A 110 -2.39 3.02 11.44
CA LEU A 110 -2.04 2.13 10.31
C LEU A 110 -1.12 0.96 10.64
N CYS A 111 -0.15 1.15 11.54
CA CYS A 111 0.75 0.07 11.94
C CYS A 111 1.45 0.44 13.25
N THR A 112 1.07 -0.20 14.37
CA THR A 112 1.70 0.03 15.68
C THR A 112 2.83 -0.94 15.98
N ASP A 113 3.01 -1.99 15.18
CA ASP A 113 4.08 -2.97 15.34
C ASP A 113 4.75 -3.30 13.99
N THR A 114 5.94 -2.73 13.79
CA THR A 114 6.79 -3.00 12.63
C THR A 114 7.68 -4.25 12.80
N ASN A 115 7.65 -4.89 13.97
CA ASN A 115 8.51 -6.04 14.27
C ASN A 115 7.82 -7.39 14.01
N SER A 116 6.50 -7.39 13.82
CA SER A 116 5.71 -8.59 13.53
C SER A 116 5.21 -8.59 12.09
N TYR A 117 5.85 -9.40 11.24
CA TYR A 117 5.46 -9.53 9.83
C TYR A 117 5.60 -10.97 9.34
N TYR A 118 4.88 -11.26 8.27
CA TYR A 118 5.06 -12.48 7.48
C TYR A 118 5.77 -12.11 6.18
N THR A 119 6.65 -12.98 5.72
CA THR A 119 7.37 -12.80 4.45
C THR A 119 7.34 -14.09 3.65
N SER A 120 7.20 -13.96 2.35
CA SER A 120 7.29 -15.06 1.39
C SER A 120 7.84 -14.53 0.06
N GLN A 121 8.39 -15.43 -0.76
CA GLN A 121 8.59 -15.13 -2.17
C GLN A 121 7.25 -15.24 -2.88
N GLY A 122 6.94 -14.24 -3.71
CA GLY A 122 5.66 -14.14 -4.39
C GLY A 122 5.80 -13.49 -5.77
N SER A 123 4.65 -13.16 -6.35
CA SER A 123 4.55 -12.41 -7.60
C SER A 123 3.77 -11.12 -7.38
N PHE A 124 3.79 -10.24 -8.37
CA PHE A 124 2.80 -9.17 -8.41
C PHE A 124 1.38 -9.73 -8.47
N THR A 125 0.45 -9.05 -7.82
CA THR A 125 -0.95 -9.47 -7.69
C THR A 125 -1.84 -8.98 -8.82
N THR A 126 -1.33 -8.07 -9.66
CA THR A 126 -1.97 -7.63 -10.91
C THR A 126 -1.14 -8.07 -12.13
N SER A 127 -1.81 -8.52 -13.19
CA SER A 127 -1.14 -8.90 -14.44
C SER A 127 -0.61 -7.64 -15.12
N HIS A 128 0.67 -7.65 -15.53
CA HIS A 128 1.40 -6.50 -16.09
C HIS A 128 1.72 -5.36 -15.10
N ALA A 129 1.92 -5.63 -13.81
CA ALA A 129 2.54 -4.68 -12.89
C ALA A 129 4.05 -4.45 -13.18
N VAL A 130 4.38 -4.10 -14.42
CA VAL A 130 5.56 -3.31 -14.74
C VAL A 130 5.11 -2.20 -15.67
N LYS A 131 4.78 -1.05 -15.10
CA LYS A 131 5.23 0.22 -15.67
C LYS A 131 5.79 1.07 -14.53
N LEU A 132 7.05 1.43 -14.71
CA LEU A 132 7.91 2.17 -13.80
C LEU A 132 7.56 3.65 -13.86
#